data_AF-A0A938WA80-F1
#
_entry.id   AF-A0A938WA80-F1
#
_cell.length_a   1.000
_cell.length_b   1.000
_cell.length_c   1.000
_cell.angle_alpha   90.00
_cell.angle_beta   90.00
_cell.angle_gamma   90.00
#
_symmetry.space_group_name_H-M   'P 1'
#
loop_
_entity.id
_entity.type
_entity.pdbx_description
1 polymer ?
#
loop_
_entity_poly.entity_id
_entity_poly.type
_entity_poly.pdbx_seq_one_letter_code
_entity_poly.pdbx_strand_id
1 'polypeptide(L)'
;MPPAPQAINAAPSDAADLRGLSRLRLLLAYGLGDAGTGMAASLIGFYLFIFYTAAAGLPAWMAGLVLMLARLWDAINDPIVGWLSDKTRTPWGPRLPWLVG
;
A
#
# COMPACT_ATOMS: atom_id res chain seq x y z
N MET A 1 24.26 -46.26 -14.27
CA MET A 1 24.35 -45.50 -13.00
C MET A 1 24.17 -44.03 -13.37
N PRO A 2 23.04 -43.38 -13.05
CA PRO A 2 22.84 -41.97 -13.35
C PRO A 2 23.84 -41.12 -12.53
N PRO A 3 24.43 -40.05 -13.09
CA PRO A 3 25.32 -39.16 -12.35
C PRO A 3 24.53 -38.47 -11.22
N ALA A 4 25.14 -38.41 -10.03
CA ALA A 4 24.55 -37.77 -8.86
C ALA A 4 24.21 -36.29 -9.15
N PRO A 5 23.07 -35.77 -8.66
CA PRO A 5 22.72 -34.36 -8.83
C PRO A 5 23.83 -33.52 -8.20
N GLN A 6 24.43 -32.66 -9.00
CA GLN A 6 25.46 -31.71 -8.58
C GLN A 6 24.81 -30.69 -7.63
N ALA A 7 24.68 -31.07 -6.37
CA ALA A 7 24.27 -30.18 -5.31
C ALA A 7 25.39 -29.16 -5.07
N ILE A 8 25.32 -28.06 -5.82
CA ILE A 8 25.21 -26.72 -5.25
C ILE A 8 26.39 -26.36 -4.32
N ASN A 9 27.59 -26.25 -4.89
CA ASN A 9 28.58 -25.29 -4.40
C ASN A 9 28.18 -23.90 -4.94
N ALA A 10 27.05 -23.35 -4.49
CA ALA A 10 26.73 -21.96 -4.78
C ALA A 10 27.74 -21.09 -4.02
N ALA A 11 28.49 -20.25 -4.73
CA ALA A 11 29.43 -19.36 -4.08
C ALA A 11 28.65 -18.42 -3.13
N PRO A 12 29.25 -17.93 -2.04
CA PRO A 12 28.61 -16.97 -1.13
C PRO A 12 28.05 -15.73 -1.86
N SER A 13 28.66 -15.37 -2.99
CA SER A 13 28.19 -14.33 -3.93
C SER A 13 26.83 -14.66 -4.55
N ASP A 14 26.62 -15.91 -4.96
CA ASP A 14 25.39 -16.35 -5.63
C ASP A 14 24.22 -16.31 -4.66
N ALA A 15 24.45 -16.70 -3.40
CA ALA A 15 23.44 -16.61 -2.35
C ALA A 15 23.07 -15.15 -2.03
N ALA A 16 24.03 -14.22 -2.09
CA ALA A 16 23.78 -12.80 -1.91
C ALA A 16 22.97 -12.21 -3.09
N ASP A 17 23.29 -12.63 -4.32
CA ASP A 17 22.62 -12.18 -5.53
C ASP A 17 21.16 -12.68 -5.59
N LEU A 18 20.91 -13.94 -5.23
CA LEU A 18 19.56 -14.51 -5.13
C LEU A 18 18.71 -13.81 -4.05
N ARG A 19 19.32 -13.37 -2.95
CA ARG A 19 18.66 -12.54 -1.92
C ARG A 19 18.38 -11.12 -2.43
N GLY A 20 19.27 -10.55 -3.23
CA GLY A 20 19.07 -9.26 -3.89
C GLY A 20 17.92 -9.30 -4.89
N LEU A 21 17.90 -10.32 -5.75
CA LEU A 21 16.85 -10.54 -6.75
C LEU A 21 15.48 -10.80 -6.10
N SER A 22 15.41 -11.61 -5.04
CA SER A 22 14.15 -11.84 -4.31
C SER A 22 13.65 -10.58 -3.59
N ARG A 23 14.54 -9.76 -3.03
CA ARG A 23 14.16 -8.44 -2.49
C ARG A 23 13.65 -7.52 -3.58
N LEU A 24 14.35 -7.40 -4.71
CA LEU A 24 13.90 -6.53 -5.82
C LEU A 24 12.52 -6.93 -6.31
N ARG A 25 12.27 -8.24 -6.47
CA ARG A 25 10.94 -8.77 -6.85
C ARG A 25 9.87 -8.44 -5.80
N LEU A 26 10.20 -8.57 -4.51
CA LEU A 26 9.27 -8.22 -3.42
C LEU A 26 8.94 -6.72 -3.43
N LEU A 27 9.94 -5.85 -3.57
CA LEU A 27 9.74 -4.40 -3.65
C LEU A 27 8.92 -4.01 -4.88
N LEU A 28 9.19 -4.62 -6.04
CA LEU A 28 8.43 -4.35 -7.27
C LEU A 28 6.98 -4.85 -7.15
N ALA A 29 6.77 -6.05 -6.61
CA ALA A 29 5.42 -6.58 -6.39
C ALA A 29 4.63 -5.74 -5.37
N TYR A 30 5.29 -5.33 -4.28
CA TYR A 30 4.68 -4.45 -3.28
C TYR A 30 4.35 -3.08 -3.85
N GLY A 31 5.30 -2.45 -4.57
CA GLY A 31 5.11 -1.15 -5.19
C GLY A 31 4.04 -1.17 -6.28
N LEU A 32 3.90 -2.26 -7.04
CA LEU A 32 2.82 -2.40 -8.01
C LEU A 32 1.45 -2.49 -7.35
N GLY A 33 1.34 -3.19 -6.21
CA GLY A 33 0.12 -3.22 -5.40
C GLY A 33 -0.23 -1.85 -4.83
N ASP A 34 0.75 -1.14 -4.29
CA ASP A 34 0.56 0.21 -3.72
C ASP A 34 0.22 1.25 -4.79
N ALA A 35 0.83 1.15 -5.98
CA ALA A 35 0.52 2.01 -7.11
C ALA A 35 -0.96 1.94 -7.52
N GLY A 36 -1.57 0.74 -7.49
CA GLY A 36 -2.99 0.58 -7.75
C GLY A 36 -3.85 1.34 -6.73
N THR A 37 -3.52 1.22 -5.44
CA THR A 37 -4.21 1.93 -4.35
C THR A 37 -4.07 3.45 -4.50
N GLY A 38 -2.84 3.94 -4.75
CA GLY A 38 -2.55 5.35 -4.96
C GLY A 38 -3.25 5.94 -6.19
N MET A 39 -3.33 5.18 -7.29
CA MET A 39 -4.07 5.56 -8.49
C MET A 39 -5.57 5.66 -8.22
N ALA A 40 -6.17 4.67 -7.57
CA ALA A 40 -7.59 4.68 -7.23
C ALA A 40 -7.95 5.90 -6.35
N ALA A 41 -7.15 6.16 -5.30
CA ALA A 41 -7.33 7.33 -4.44
C ALA A 41 -7.20 8.67 -5.20
N SER A 42 -6.28 8.74 -6.16
CA SER A 42 -6.11 9.92 -7.00
C SER A 42 -7.31 10.12 -7.93
N LEU A 43 -7.80 9.04 -8.55
CA LEU A 43 -8.97 9.07 -9.44
C LEU A 43 -10.22 9.54 -8.70
N ILE A 44 -10.44 9.03 -7.48
CA ILE A 44 -11.54 9.45 -6.60
C ILE A 44 -11.42 10.94 -6.28
N GLY A 45 -10.21 11.42 -5.94
CA GLY A 45 -9.96 12.84 -5.67
C GLY A 45 -10.32 13.75 -6.85
N PHE A 46 -9.90 13.38 -8.07
CA PHE A 46 -10.25 14.13 -9.28
C PHE A 46 -11.75 14.10 -9.57
N TYR A 47 -12.38 12.94 -9.44
CA TYR A 47 -13.81 12.79 -9.62
C TYR A 47 -14.60 13.68 -8.65
N LEU A 48 -14.23 13.66 -7.35
CA LEU A 48 -14.88 14.49 -6.34
C LEU A 48 -14.70 15.99 -6.61
N PHE A 49 -13.52 16.42 -7.07
CA PHE A 49 -13.31 17.81 -7.44
C PHE A 49 -14.27 18.27 -8.56
N ILE A 50 -14.40 17.45 -9.60
CA ILE A 50 -15.32 17.73 -10.71
C ILE A 50 -16.78 17.66 -10.23
N PHE A 51 -17.13 16.69 -9.38
CA PHE A 51 -18.46 16.60 -8.82
C PHE A 51 -18.83 17.85 -8.02
N TYR A 52 -17.95 18.32 -7.14
CA TYR A 52 -18.23 19.51 -6.33
C TYR A 52 -18.33 20.78 -7.18
N THR A 53 -17.50 20.92 -8.21
CA THR A 53 -17.49 22.12 -9.07
C THR A 53 -18.59 22.13 -10.13
N ALA A 54 -18.80 20.99 -10.82
CA ALA A 54 -19.69 20.90 -11.96
C ALA A 54 -21.11 20.42 -11.61
N ALA A 55 -21.26 19.49 -10.66
CA ALA A 55 -22.58 18.94 -10.29
C ALA A 55 -23.19 19.71 -9.12
N ALA A 56 -22.41 20.00 -8.07
CA ALA A 56 -22.88 20.71 -6.89
C ALA A 56 -22.75 22.25 -7.00
N GLY A 57 -22.08 22.75 -8.05
CA GLY A 57 -21.96 24.18 -8.34
C GLY A 57 -21.08 24.95 -7.36
N LEU A 58 -20.22 24.28 -6.58
CA LEU A 58 -19.30 24.96 -5.68
C LEU A 58 -18.20 25.68 -6.47
N PRO A 59 -17.77 26.87 -6.01
CA PRO A 59 -16.60 27.51 -6.57
C PRO A 59 -15.34 26.66 -6.29
N ALA A 60 -14.39 26.69 -7.23
CA ALA A 60 -13.21 25.82 -7.21
C ALA A 60 -12.38 25.91 -5.91
N TRP A 61 -12.31 27.09 -5.30
CA TRP A 61 -11.59 27.29 -4.03
C TRP A 61 -12.25 26.55 -2.85
N MET A 62 -13.59 26.47 -2.81
CA MET A 62 -14.31 25.70 -1.79
C MET A 62 -14.15 24.20 -2.01
N ALA A 63 -14.27 23.74 -3.26
CA ALA A 63 -14.04 22.33 -3.61
C ALA A 63 -12.62 21.88 -3.23
N GLY A 64 -11.62 22.74 -3.49
CA GLY A 64 -10.24 22.50 -3.07
C GLY A 64 -10.08 22.43 -1.55
N LEU A 65 -10.73 23.33 -0.80
CA LEU A 65 -10.72 23.31 0.67
C LEU A 65 -11.36 22.04 1.23
N VAL A 66 -12.49 21.59 0.69
CA VAL A 66 -13.15 20.35 1.13
C VAL A 66 -12.24 19.15 0.94
N LEU A 67 -11.59 19.04 -0.23
CA LEU A 67 -10.65 17.96 -0.49
C LEU A 67 -9.40 18.04 0.39
N MET A 68 -8.90 19.25 0.68
CA MET A 68 -7.79 19.45 1.59
C MET A 68 -8.15 19.01 3.01
N LEU A 69 -9.35 19.35 3.49
CA LEU A 69 -9.85 18.91 4.79
C LEU A 69 -10.00 17.39 4.85
N ALA A 70 -10.49 16.76 3.78
CA ALA A 70 -10.56 15.30 3.69
C ALA A 70 -9.15 14.66 3.81
N ARG A 71 -8.15 15.21 3.12
CA ARG A 71 -6.76 14.73 3.23
C ARG A 71 -6.15 14.95 4.60
N LEU A 72 -6.47 16.07 5.26
CA LEU A 72 -6.02 16.33 6.62
C LEU A 72 -6.64 15.35 7.61
N TRP A 73 -7.92 15.02 7.41
CA TRP A 73 -8.62 14.01 8.19
C TRP A 73 -7.97 12.63 8.04
N ASP A 74 -7.70 12.19 6.81
CA ASP A 74 -6.99 10.94 6.54
C ASP A 74 -5.60 10.93 7.20
N ALA A 75 -4.83 12.02 7.06
CA ALA A 75 -3.50 12.16 7.65
C ALA A 75 -3.48 12.03 9.19
N ILE A 76 -4.59 12.34 9.87
CA ILE A 76 -4.75 12.15 11.32
C ILE A 76 -5.20 10.73 11.64
N ASN A 77 -6.15 10.18 10.88
CA ASN A 77 -6.68 8.84 11.13
C ASN A 77 -5.65 7.75 10.80
N ASP A 78 -4.84 7.92 9.77
CA ASP A 78 -3.88 6.90 9.34
C ASP A 78 -2.89 6.52 10.47
N PRO A 79 -2.28 7.46 11.21
CA PRO A 79 -1.49 7.14 12.41
C PRO A 79 -2.30 6.51 13.53
N ILE A 80 -3.55 6.94 13.76
CA ILE A 80 -4.41 6.39 14.83
C ILE A 80 -4.74 4.94 14.54
N VAL A 81 -5.16 4.65 13.31
CA VAL A 81 -5.46 3.30 12.83
C VAL A 81 -4.19 2.45 12.81
N GLY A 82 -3.05 3.01 12.39
CA GLY A 82 -1.76 2.33 12.46
C GLY A 82 -1.38 1.93 13.90
N TRP A 83 -1.49 2.87 14.84
CA TRP A 83 -1.23 2.61 16.26
C TRP A 83 -2.19 1.59 16.86
N LEU A 84 -3.48 1.66 16.51
CA LEU A 84 -4.48 0.72 16.98
C LEU A 84 -4.24 -0.68 16.40
N SER A 85 -3.88 -0.77 15.11
CA SER A 85 -3.51 -2.02 14.44
C SER A 85 -2.30 -2.68 15.11
N ASP A 86 -1.24 -1.91 15.40
CA ASP A 86 -0.04 -2.42 16.08
C ASP A 86 -0.31 -2.86 17.52
N LYS A 87 -1.30 -2.26 18.19
CA LYS A 87 -1.68 -2.59 19.57
C LYS A 87 -2.69 -3.74 19.67
N THR A 88 -3.30 -4.16 18.55
CA THR A 88 -4.28 -5.26 18.53
C THR A 88 -3.57 -6.61 18.64
N ARG A 89 -3.43 -7.14 19.87
CA ARG A 89 -2.87 -8.49 20.10
C ARG A 89 -3.99 -9.53 20.17
N THR A 90 -4.35 -10.09 19.01
CA THR A 90 -5.30 -11.20 18.91
C THR A 90 -4.59 -12.52 18.59
N PRO A 91 -5.06 -13.68 19.14
CA PRO A 91 -4.42 -14.98 18.94
C PRO A 91 -4.41 -15.48 17.49
N TRP A 92 -5.24 -14.92 16.61
CA TRP A 92 -5.23 -15.22 15.17
C TRP A 92 -4.33 -14.29 14.34
N GLY A 93 -3.73 -13.26 14.95
CA GLY A 93 -2.86 -12.28 14.28
C GLY A 93 -3.44 -10.86 14.28
N PRO A 94 -2.60 -9.82 14.29
CA PRO A 94 -3.01 -8.42 14.54
C PRO A 94 -3.89 -7.79 13.44
N ARG A 95 -3.89 -8.35 12.22
CA ARG A 95 -4.53 -7.75 11.04
C ARG A 95 -5.89 -8.37 10.68
N LEU A 96 -6.21 -9.55 11.25
CA LEU A 96 -7.43 -10.31 10.92
C LEU A 96 -8.73 -9.66 11.44
N PRO A 97 -8.78 -9.02 12.61
CA PRO A 97 -9.99 -8.31 13.05
C PRO A 97 -10.39 -7.13 12.15
N TRP A 98 -9.43 -6.52 11.44
CA TRP A 98 -9.66 -5.38 10.55
C TRP A 98 -10.02 -5.77 9.11
N LEU A 99 -9.83 -7.05 8.75
CA LEU A 99 -10.06 -7.56 7.39
C LEU A 99 -11.37 -8.35 7.26
N VAL A 100 -11.93 -8.77 8.41
CA VAL A 100 -13.14 -9.61 8.50
C VAL A 100 -14.30 -8.84 9.18
N GLY A 101 -14.16 -7.53 9.32
CA GLY A 101 -15.26 -6.63 9.71
C GLY A 101 -16.18 -6.33 8.54
#